data_AF-A0A9E2EE57-F1
#
_entry.id   AF-A0A9E2EE57-F1
#
_cell.length_a   1.000
_cell.length_b   1.000
_cell.length_c   1.000
_cell.angle_alpha   90.00
_cell.angle_beta   90.00
_cell.angle_gamma   90.00
#
_symmetry.space_group_name_H-M   'P 1'
#
loop_
_entity.id
_entity.type
_entity.pdbx_description
1 polymer ?
#
loop_
_entity_poly.entity_id
_entity_poly.type
_entity_poly.pdbx_seq_one_letter_code
_entity_poly.pdbx_strand_id
1 'polypeptide(L)'
;MVTFPIDLFLADSDLEPLRLRLDEFFKGLTDWSPASNEFGLQFQPSHIVESETEDQTFTNANNLILMNLWADGLPVLPPTRERVDWILQGSDLASDHILGKFLPRGGVTNVETVAVALAMAGGRPEYLPILIAAAQAIFDPRTFHDRLQAASGNAFPVVIVNGPIAKQIRLSADYGCLGPDPQRPAGTSIGRALRLLQQNVGGALPGVGSVGVYGGIRT
;
A
#
# COMPACT_ATOMS: atom_id res chain seq x y z
N MET A 1 -31.12 -4.73 -23.49
CA MET A 1 -30.65 -6.11 -23.69
C MET A 1 -29.14 -6.05 -23.54
N VAL A 2 -28.56 -6.77 -22.59
CA VAL A 2 -27.11 -6.74 -22.34
C VAL A 2 -26.46 -7.73 -23.29
N THR A 3 -25.72 -7.24 -24.28
CA THR A 3 -24.95 -8.07 -25.21
C THR A 3 -23.61 -8.34 -24.54
N PHE A 4 -23.33 -9.61 -24.23
CA PHE A 4 -22.02 -9.98 -23.72
C PHE A 4 -21.04 -10.14 -24.89
N PRO A 5 -19.76 -9.76 -24.73
CA PRO A 5 -18.75 -9.85 -25.78
C PRO A 5 -18.30 -11.28 -26.11
N ILE A 6 -18.92 -12.28 -25.46
CA ILE A 6 -18.64 -13.70 -25.60
C ILE A 6 -19.96 -14.45 -25.47
N ASP A 7 -20.21 -15.36 -26.40
CA ASP A 7 -21.41 -16.19 -26.40
C ASP A 7 -21.41 -17.09 -25.14
N LEU A 8 -22.57 -17.21 -24.50
CA LEU A 8 -22.74 -18.13 -23.39
C LEU A 8 -22.55 -19.57 -23.90
N PHE A 9 -21.63 -20.31 -23.28
CA PHE A 9 -21.52 -21.75 -23.47
C PHE A 9 -22.80 -22.42 -22.96
N LEU A 10 -23.62 -22.92 -23.88
CA LEU A 10 -24.79 -23.75 -23.60
C LEU A 10 -24.38 -25.23 -23.70
N ALA A 11 -25.20 -26.13 -23.13
CA ALA A 11 -24.91 -27.57 -23.14
C ALA A 11 -24.72 -28.17 -24.55
N ASP A 12 -25.28 -27.52 -25.58
CA ASP A 12 -25.21 -27.94 -26.98
C ASP A 12 -24.25 -27.08 -27.83
N SER A 13 -23.41 -26.25 -27.20
CA SER A 13 -22.44 -25.43 -27.94
C SER A 13 -21.40 -26.30 -28.65
N ASP A 14 -21.01 -25.90 -29.86
CA ASP A 14 -19.93 -26.54 -30.60
C ASP A 14 -18.59 -26.35 -29.86
N LEU A 15 -17.99 -27.47 -29.45
CA LEU A 15 -16.73 -27.52 -28.71
C LEU A 15 -15.52 -27.71 -29.63
N GLU A 16 -15.70 -27.89 -30.93
CA GLU A 16 -14.58 -28.02 -31.88
C GLU A 16 -13.57 -26.85 -31.80
N PRO A 17 -13.98 -25.58 -31.60
CA PRO A 17 -13.03 -24.49 -31.42
C PRO A 17 -12.09 -24.65 -30.21
N LEU A 18 -12.56 -25.28 -29.12
CA LEU A 18 -11.74 -25.58 -27.94
C LEU A 18 -10.78 -26.74 -28.24
N ARG A 19 -11.26 -27.78 -28.94
CA ARG A 19 -10.42 -28.91 -29.37
C ARG A 19 -9.30 -28.46 -30.29
N LEU A 20 -9.61 -27.59 -31.26
CA LEU A 20 -8.64 -27.07 -32.22
C LEU A 20 -7.56 -26.18 -31.57
N ARG A 21 -7.84 -25.62 -30.39
CA ARG A 21 -6.90 -24.76 -29.64
C ARG A 21 -6.38 -25.40 -28.35
N LEU A 22 -6.67 -26.68 -28.12
CA LEU A 22 -6.24 -27.39 -26.91
C LEU A 22 -4.72 -27.41 -26.79
N ASP A 23 -4.03 -27.59 -27.92
CA ASP A 23 -2.57 -27.56 -27.99
C ASP A 23 -2.00 -26.15 -27.75
N GLU A 24 -2.66 -25.10 -28.24
CA GLU A 24 -2.29 -23.70 -27.94
C GLU A 24 -2.42 -23.41 -26.45
N PHE A 25 -3.49 -23.93 -25.82
CA PHE A 25 -3.71 -23.80 -24.38
C PHE A 25 -2.64 -24.55 -23.58
N PHE A 26 -2.35 -25.80 -23.92
CA PHE A 26 -1.28 -26.56 -23.27
C PHE A 26 0.07 -25.88 -23.44
N LYS A 27 0.40 -25.46 -24.66
CA LYS A 27 1.63 -24.72 -24.95
C LYS A 27 1.70 -23.42 -24.13
N GLY A 28 0.60 -22.69 -24.04
CA GLY A 28 0.50 -21.47 -23.23
C GLY A 28 0.73 -21.71 -21.73
N LEU A 29 0.41 -22.91 -21.21
CA LEU A 29 0.67 -23.29 -19.83
C LEU A 29 2.06 -23.90 -19.59
N THR A 30 2.63 -24.61 -20.56
CA THR A 30 3.91 -25.31 -20.41
C THR A 30 5.11 -24.49 -20.85
N ASP A 31 4.95 -23.62 -21.84
CA ASP A 31 6.03 -22.82 -22.42
C ASP A 31 6.05 -21.40 -21.85
N TRP A 32 5.16 -21.10 -20.89
CA TRP A 32 5.15 -19.80 -20.23
C TRP A 32 6.47 -19.59 -19.46
N SER A 33 7.14 -18.50 -19.79
CA SER A 33 8.23 -17.94 -19.01
C SER A 33 7.88 -16.50 -18.62
N PRO A 34 8.26 -16.04 -17.41
CA PRO A 34 8.05 -14.66 -17.03
C PRO A 34 8.79 -13.72 -18.00
N ALA A 35 8.20 -12.55 -18.26
CA ALA A 35 8.80 -11.54 -19.14
C ALA A 35 10.12 -10.97 -18.61
N SER A 36 10.39 -11.13 -17.31
CA SER A 36 11.66 -10.78 -16.69
C SER A 36 12.19 -11.95 -15.85
N ASN A 37 13.46 -12.30 -16.06
CA ASN A 37 14.21 -13.24 -15.22
C ASN A 37 15.17 -12.54 -14.26
N GLU A 38 15.16 -11.20 -14.21
CA GLU A 38 15.97 -10.44 -13.28
C GLU A 38 15.34 -10.45 -11.90
N PHE A 39 16.08 -11.01 -10.93
CA PHE A 39 15.70 -11.00 -9.52
C PHE A 39 16.57 -9.99 -8.79
N GLY A 40 15.95 -9.04 -8.10
CA GLY A 40 16.68 -8.03 -7.33
C GLY A 40 15.80 -6.89 -6.85
N LEU A 41 16.34 -6.07 -5.94
CA LEU A 41 15.72 -4.81 -5.58
C LEU A 41 15.95 -3.81 -6.71
N GLN A 42 14.87 -3.32 -7.30
CA GLN A 42 14.93 -2.23 -8.27
C GLN A 42 14.52 -0.93 -7.59
N PHE A 43 15.47 -0.01 -7.50
CA PHE A 43 15.21 1.35 -7.04
C PHE A 43 14.83 2.21 -8.24
N GLN A 44 13.63 2.78 -8.21
CA GLN A 44 13.20 3.72 -9.24
C GLN A 44 13.88 5.08 -9.01
N PRO A 45 14.30 5.77 -10.08
CA PRO A 45 14.88 7.10 -9.95
C PRO A 45 13.86 8.10 -9.39
N SER A 46 14.34 9.12 -8.70
CA SER A 46 13.50 10.22 -8.23
C SER A 46 12.84 10.95 -9.41
N HIS A 47 11.59 11.36 -9.23
CA HIS A 47 10.90 12.24 -10.17
C HIS A 47 11.19 13.70 -9.83
N ILE A 48 11.52 14.50 -10.84
CA ILE A 48 11.69 15.95 -10.73
C ILE A 48 10.41 16.60 -11.25
N VAL A 49 9.86 17.51 -10.47
CA VAL A 49 8.68 18.31 -10.84
C VAL A 49 9.11 19.78 -10.84
N GLU A 50 9.13 20.39 -12.02
CA GLU A 50 9.53 21.78 -12.19
C GLU A 50 8.29 22.67 -12.41
N SER A 51 8.29 23.84 -11.81
CA SER A 51 7.30 24.88 -12.08
C SER A 51 7.83 26.27 -11.66
N GLU A 52 7.07 27.32 -11.95
CA GLU A 52 7.49 28.71 -11.71
C GLU A 52 7.43 29.10 -10.22
N THR A 53 6.56 28.46 -9.43
CA THR A 53 6.36 28.78 -8.02
C THR A 53 6.31 27.54 -7.14
N GLU A 54 6.60 27.68 -5.85
CA GLU A 54 6.54 26.56 -4.90
C GLU A 54 5.13 25.95 -4.80
N ASP A 55 4.09 26.79 -4.83
CA ASP A 55 2.69 26.34 -4.78
C ASP A 55 2.29 25.53 -6.02
N GLN A 56 2.71 25.97 -7.21
CA GLN A 56 2.53 25.21 -8.44
C GLN A 56 3.29 23.88 -8.39
N THR A 57 4.51 23.87 -7.84
CA THR A 57 5.32 22.64 -7.71
C THR A 57 4.61 21.65 -6.79
N PHE A 58 4.08 22.11 -5.67
CA PHE A 58 3.32 21.27 -4.73
C PHE A 58 2.07 20.68 -5.38
N THR A 59 1.32 21.49 -6.13
CA THR A 59 0.11 21.06 -6.85
C THR A 59 0.45 20.05 -7.93
N ASN A 60 1.47 20.32 -8.75
CA ASN A 60 1.91 19.43 -9.83
C ASN A 60 2.44 18.10 -9.29
N ALA A 61 3.15 18.11 -8.15
CA ALA A 61 3.61 16.90 -7.48
C ALA A 61 2.42 16.05 -6.99
N ASN A 62 1.40 16.66 -6.39
CA ASN A 62 0.19 15.94 -5.99
C ASN A 62 -0.58 15.36 -7.18
N ASN A 63 -0.67 16.11 -8.30
CA ASN A 63 -1.28 15.61 -9.53
C ASN A 63 -0.51 14.39 -10.07
N LEU A 64 0.82 14.45 -10.12
CA LEU A 64 1.66 13.33 -10.54
C LEU A 64 1.45 12.09 -9.65
N ILE A 65 1.47 12.27 -8.32
CA ILE A 65 1.25 11.20 -7.35
C ILE A 65 -0.14 10.57 -7.55
N LEU A 66 -1.18 11.37 -7.76
CA LEU A 66 -2.53 10.88 -7.96
C LEU A 66 -2.68 10.13 -9.29
N MET A 67 -2.12 10.66 -10.39
CA MET A 67 -2.15 10.01 -11.71
C MET A 67 -1.46 8.64 -11.70
N ASN A 68 -0.44 8.47 -10.87
CA ASN A 68 0.27 7.20 -10.71
C ASN A 68 -0.31 6.29 -9.60
N LEU A 69 -1.44 6.67 -8.99
CA LEU A 69 -2.10 5.92 -7.91
C LEU A 69 -1.20 5.70 -6.68
N TRP A 70 -0.31 6.66 -6.38
CA TRP A 70 0.61 6.60 -5.24
C TRP A 70 0.06 7.26 -3.96
N ALA A 71 -1.22 7.62 -3.94
CA ALA A 71 -1.89 8.21 -2.79
C ALA A 71 -3.27 7.58 -2.55
N ASP A 72 -3.87 7.94 -1.43
CA ASP A 72 -5.18 7.50 -0.98
C ASP A 72 -6.34 8.40 -1.46
N GLY A 73 -6.08 9.28 -2.43
CA GLY A 73 -7.04 10.23 -2.99
C GLY A 73 -7.08 11.59 -2.29
N LEU A 74 -6.40 11.73 -1.16
CA LEU A 74 -6.20 13.03 -0.50
C LEU A 74 -4.83 13.61 -0.87
N PRO A 75 -4.65 14.95 -0.81
CA PRO A 75 -3.34 15.55 -0.93
C PRO A 75 -2.35 14.97 0.09
N VAL A 76 -1.12 14.79 -0.36
CA VAL A 76 0.00 14.33 0.46
C VAL A 76 1.06 15.42 0.55
N LEU A 77 1.94 15.29 1.52
CA LEU A 77 3.18 16.04 1.57
C LEU A 77 4.20 15.34 0.66
N PRO A 78 4.60 15.89 -0.50
CA PRO A 78 5.50 15.20 -1.44
C PRO A 78 6.81 14.76 -0.74
N PRO A 79 7.20 13.48 -0.77
CA PRO A 79 8.30 12.98 0.05
C PRO A 79 9.67 13.38 -0.53
N THR A 80 10.04 14.66 -0.38
CA THR A 80 11.35 15.17 -0.79
C THR A 80 12.46 14.50 0.04
N ARG A 81 13.67 14.44 -0.53
CA ARG A 81 14.84 13.87 0.17
C ARG A 81 15.04 14.47 1.55
N GLU A 82 15.00 15.80 1.66
CA GLU A 82 15.09 16.52 2.93
C GLU A 82 14.03 16.08 3.95
N ARG A 83 12.77 15.92 3.52
CA ARG A 83 11.69 15.50 4.42
C ARG A 83 11.84 14.03 4.86
N VAL A 84 12.25 13.16 3.95
CA VAL A 84 12.50 11.74 4.27
C VAL A 84 13.67 11.63 5.24
N ASP A 85 14.77 12.36 4.98
CA ASP A 85 15.95 12.39 5.85
C ASP A 85 15.61 12.94 7.24
N TRP A 86 14.75 13.96 7.32
CA TRP A 86 14.22 14.44 8.59
C TRP A 86 13.43 13.36 9.34
N ILE A 87 12.51 12.67 8.68
CA ILE A 87 11.74 11.57 9.29
C ILE A 87 12.65 10.43 9.77
N LEU A 88 13.70 10.09 9.01
CA LEU A 88 14.65 9.03 9.34
C LEU A 88 15.40 9.27 10.66
N GLN A 89 15.50 10.52 11.14
CA GLN A 89 16.05 10.83 12.46
C GLN A 89 15.28 10.17 13.62
N GLY A 90 14.07 9.66 13.36
CA GLY A 90 13.23 8.97 14.33
C GLY A 90 13.68 7.55 14.68
N SER A 91 14.69 7.00 14.02
CA SER A 91 15.13 5.61 14.20
C SER A 91 16.65 5.48 14.08
N ASP A 92 17.25 4.59 14.88
CA ASP A 92 18.68 4.26 14.79
C ASP A 92 18.96 3.17 13.73
N LEU A 93 17.92 2.59 13.14
CA LEU A 93 18.08 1.59 12.07
C LEU A 93 18.57 2.24 10.78
N ALA A 94 19.46 1.54 10.05
CA ALA A 94 19.88 1.96 8.73
C ALA A 94 18.69 2.09 7.77
N SER A 95 18.72 3.09 6.87
CA SER A 95 17.61 3.38 5.96
C SER A 95 17.31 2.22 5.00
N ASP A 96 18.33 1.44 4.63
CA ASP A 96 18.25 0.26 3.77
C ASP A 96 17.91 -1.04 4.52
N HIS A 97 17.78 -0.99 5.86
CA HIS A 97 17.44 -2.16 6.66
C HIS A 97 16.07 -2.73 6.25
N ILE A 98 16.06 -3.97 5.79
CA ILE A 98 14.87 -4.65 5.29
C ILE A 98 14.02 -5.14 6.46
N LEU A 99 12.76 -4.71 6.49
CA LEU A 99 11.77 -5.07 7.51
C LEU A 99 10.95 -6.29 7.10
N GLY A 100 10.64 -6.43 5.81
CA GLY A 100 9.81 -7.52 5.30
C GLY A 100 9.14 -7.21 3.98
N LYS A 101 7.99 -7.83 3.72
CA LYS A 101 7.23 -7.69 2.47
C LYS A 101 5.75 -7.44 2.74
N PHE A 102 5.20 -6.36 2.19
CA PHE A 102 3.75 -6.17 2.16
C PHE A 102 3.14 -7.05 1.06
N LEU A 103 2.26 -7.95 1.46
CA LEU A 103 1.45 -8.78 0.56
C LEU A 103 0.13 -8.06 0.21
N PRO A 104 -0.53 -8.41 -0.91
CA PRO A 104 -0.25 -9.53 -1.82
C PRO A 104 0.87 -9.30 -2.85
N ARG A 105 1.17 -8.06 -3.25
CA ARG A 105 2.18 -7.80 -4.30
C ARG A 105 3.60 -8.19 -3.89
N GLY A 106 3.88 -8.29 -2.60
CA GLY A 106 5.18 -8.73 -2.07
C GLY A 106 6.28 -7.69 -2.17
N GLY A 107 5.91 -6.40 -2.21
CA GLY A 107 6.88 -5.30 -2.27
C GLY A 107 7.82 -5.32 -1.06
N VAL A 108 9.12 -5.36 -1.32
CA VAL A 108 10.14 -5.35 -0.25
C VAL A 108 10.12 -3.99 0.43
N THR A 109 10.08 -4.00 1.75
CA THR A 109 9.96 -2.81 2.58
C THR A 109 11.20 -2.66 3.44
N ASN A 110 11.89 -1.53 3.32
CA ASN A 110 12.95 -1.10 4.22
C ASN A 110 12.50 0.11 5.06
N VAL A 111 13.38 0.57 5.95
CA VAL A 111 13.12 1.73 6.82
C VAL A 111 12.84 3.00 6.00
N GLU A 112 13.57 3.23 4.91
CA GLU A 112 13.33 4.38 4.01
C GLU A 112 11.93 4.33 3.38
N THR A 113 11.45 3.17 2.96
CA THR A 113 10.10 2.98 2.41
C THR A 113 9.03 3.39 3.45
N VAL A 114 9.24 3.02 4.71
CA VAL A 114 8.36 3.39 5.83
C VAL A 114 8.43 4.89 6.10
N ALA A 115 9.63 5.48 6.08
CA ALA A 115 9.84 6.91 6.26
C ALA A 115 9.19 7.74 5.14
N VAL A 116 9.26 7.30 3.88
CA VAL A 116 8.59 7.92 2.73
C VAL A 116 7.08 7.95 2.94
N ALA A 117 6.47 6.82 3.31
CA ALA A 117 5.03 6.76 3.56
C ALA A 117 4.61 7.68 4.74
N LEU A 118 5.44 7.75 5.79
CA LEU A 118 5.20 8.63 6.93
C LEU A 118 5.34 10.11 6.55
N ALA A 119 6.34 10.46 5.73
CA ALA A 119 6.52 11.80 5.20
C ALA A 119 5.30 12.22 4.36
N MET A 120 4.81 11.34 3.48
CA MET A 120 3.61 11.57 2.67
C MET A 120 2.37 11.83 3.53
N ALA A 121 2.23 11.09 4.62
CA ALA A 121 1.13 11.22 5.57
C ALA A 121 1.23 12.45 6.51
N GLY A 122 2.26 13.28 6.37
CA GLY A 122 2.50 14.42 7.26
C GLY A 122 2.90 14.00 8.68
N GLY A 123 3.54 12.85 8.82
CA GLY A 123 4.08 12.37 10.08
C GLY A 123 5.31 13.15 10.54
N ARG A 124 5.84 12.71 11.68
CA ARG A 124 7.01 13.30 12.34
C ARG A 124 8.01 12.20 12.73
N PRO A 125 9.30 12.53 12.96
CA PRO A 125 10.31 11.53 13.30
C PRO A 125 9.92 10.68 14.51
N GLU A 126 9.29 11.28 15.52
CA GLU A 126 8.90 10.59 16.76
C GLU A 126 7.83 9.51 16.53
N TYR A 127 7.16 9.51 15.36
CA TYR A 127 6.14 8.52 15.00
C TYR A 127 6.75 7.32 14.27
N LEU A 128 7.97 7.46 13.73
CA LEU A 128 8.62 6.44 12.92
C LEU A 128 8.83 5.12 13.65
N PRO A 129 9.30 5.08 14.92
CA PRO A 129 9.45 3.82 15.65
C PRO A 129 8.17 3.00 15.74
N ILE A 130 7.03 3.68 15.94
CA ILE A 130 5.72 3.03 16.02
C ILE A 130 5.32 2.46 14.67
N LEU A 131 5.54 3.21 13.59
CA LEU A 131 5.19 2.73 12.25
C LEU A 131 6.09 1.56 11.82
N ILE A 132 7.38 1.58 12.15
CA ILE A 132 8.30 0.45 11.92
C ILE A 132 7.80 -0.79 12.67
N ALA A 133 7.50 -0.65 13.96
CA ALA A 133 6.97 -1.76 14.77
C ALA A 133 5.62 -2.28 14.23
N ALA A 134 4.74 -1.39 13.78
CA ALA A 134 3.47 -1.78 13.16
C ALA A 134 3.67 -2.53 11.84
N ALA A 135 4.62 -2.11 11.00
CA ALA A 135 4.96 -2.80 9.77
C ALA A 135 5.52 -4.21 10.07
N GLN A 136 6.46 -4.32 11.01
CA GLN A 136 7.00 -5.62 11.44
C GLN A 136 5.91 -6.54 12.01
N ALA A 137 4.98 -6.01 12.79
CA ALA A 137 3.85 -6.77 13.32
C ALA A 137 2.95 -7.31 12.18
N ILE A 138 2.70 -6.52 11.14
CA ILE A 138 1.94 -6.96 9.96
C ILE A 138 2.67 -8.08 9.20
N PHE A 139 4.00 -8.10 9.20
CA PHE A 139 4.75 -9.17 8.54
C PHE A 139 4.73 -10.49 9.32
N ASP A 140 4.23 -10.49 10.56
CA ASP A 140 4.03 -11.72 11.31
C ASP A 140 2.95 -12.59 10.62
N PRO A 141 3.25 -13.84 10.26
CA PRO A 141 2.30 -14.73 9.58
C PRO A 141 0.98 -14.94 10.35
N ARG A 142 0.98 -14.74 11.67
CA ARG A 142 -0.22 -14.87 12.52
C ARG A 142 -1.24 -13.77 12.28
N THR A 143 -0.85 -12.67 11.62
CA THR A 143 -1.78 -11.60 11.25
C THR A 143 -2.59 -11.91 10.00
N PHE A 144 -2.19 -12.92 9.21
CA PHE A 144 -2.84 -13.26 7.93
C PHE A 144 -3.02 -12.03 7.01
N HIS A 145 -2.03 -11.13 7.01
CA HIS A 145 -2.14 -9.83 6.34
C HIS A 145 -2.40 -9.95 4.82
N ASP A 146 -1.84 -10.98 4.19
CA ASP A 146 -2.09 -11.36 2.81
C ASP A 146 -3.57 -11.59 2.53
N ARG A 147 -4.26 -12.30 3.44
CA ARG A 147 -5.68 -12.64 3.31
C ARG A 147 -6.56 -11.46 3.67
N LEU A 148 -6.22 -10.72 4.72
CA LEU A 148 -7.04 -9.59 5.20
C LEU A 148 -7.10 -8.47 4.17
N GLN A 149 -6.01 -8.22 3.44
CA GLN A 149 -5.97 -7.19 2.39
C GLN A 149 -6.77 -7.57 1.14
N ALA A 150 -6.70 -8.84 0.74
CA ALA A 150 -7.39 -9.34 -0.44
C ALA A 150 -8.83 -9.84 -0.15
N ALA A 151 -9.26 -9.81 1.10
CA ALA A 151 -10.59 -10.25 1.50
C ALA A 151 -11.68 -9.34 0.91
N SER A 152 -12.86 -9.93 0.70
CA SER A 152 -14.07 -9.17 0.37
C SER A 152 -14.61 -8.35 1.55
N GLY A 153 -14.16 -8.66 2.77
CA GLY A 153 -14.47 -7.87 3.97
C GLY A 153 -13.52 -6.69 4.11
N ASN A 154 -14.04 -5.54 4.55
CA ASN A 154 -13.23 -4.35 4.81
C ASN A 154 -12.49 -4.49 6.15
N ALA A 155 -11.30 -5.09 6.12
CA ALA A 155 -10.42 -5.20 7.28
C ALA A 155 -9.33 -4.13 7.23
N PHE A 156 -9.26 -3.28 8.25
CA PHE A 156 -8.17 -2.34 8.45
C PHE A 156 -7.47 -2.63 9.78
N PRO A 157 -6.13 -2.69 9.80
CA PRO A 157 -5.41 -2.98 11.03
C PRO A 157 -5.59 -1.83 12.03
N VAL A 158 -5.87 -2.19 13.27
CA VAL A 158 -5.83 -1.26 14.41
C VAL A 158 -4.48 -1.43 15.10
N VAL A 159 -3.72 -0.34 15.20
CA VAL A 159 -2.44 -0.33 15.91
C VAL A 159 -2.67 0.09 17.35
N ILE A 160 -2.40 -0.81 18.29
CA ILE A 160 -2.50 -0.55 19.73
C ILE A 160 -1.09 -0.41 20.28
N VAL A 161 -0.78 0.75 20.86
CA VAL A 161 0.54 1.05 21.42
C VAL A 161 0.45 1.06 22.94
N ASN A 162 1.25 0.21 23.58
CA ASN A 162 1.42 0.21 25.03
C ASN A 162 2.79 0.79 25.40
N GLY A 163 2.82 1.77 26.29
CA GLY A 163 4.07 2.31 26.84
C GLY A 163 4.14 3.85 26.86
N PRO A 164 5.23 4.42 27.40
CA PRO A 164 5.40 5.86 27.57
C PRO A 164 5.31 6.65 26.25
N ILE A 165 5.81 6.06 25.16
CA ILE A 165 5.83 6.67 23.83
C ILE A 165 4.44 7.09 23.34
N ALA A 166 3.38 6.31 23.65
CA ALA A 166 2.01 6.65 23.28
C ALA A 166 1.58 8.01 23.84
N LYS A 167 2.01 8.33 25.08
CA LYS A 167 1.73 9.63 25.70
C LYS A 167 2.63 10.72 25.13
N GLN A 168 3.92 10.41 24.90
CA GLN A 168 4.91 11.37 24.40
C GLN A 168 4.55 11.91 23.02
N ILE A 169 4.05 11.05 22.13
CA ILE A 169 3.64 11.45 20.76
C ILE A 169 2.21 11.97 20.70
N ARG A 170 1.49 12.01 21.83
CA ARG A 170 0.05 12.33 21.90
C ARG A 170 -0.76 11.42 20.98
N LEU A 171 -0.63 10.11 21.16
CA LEU A 171 -1.49 9.13 20.50
C LEU A 171 -2.90 9.16 21.11
N SER A 172 -3.93 9.01 20.27
CA SER A 172 -5.32 8.95 20.71
C SER A 172 -5.56 7.76 21.64
N ALA A 173 -6.26 8.00 22.75
CA ALA A 173 -6.55 6.99 23.79
C ALA A 173 -7.85 7.29 24.55
N ASP A 174 -8.71 8.16 24.00
CA ASP A 174 -9.92 8.68 24.65
C ASP A 174 -11.07 8.76 23.63
N TYR A 175 -12.09 9.57 23.88
CA TYR A 175 -13.18 9.82 22.94
C TYR A 175 -12.70 10.00 21.49
N GLY A 176 -13.33 9.26 20.56
CA GLY A 176 -12.91 9.28 19.16
C GLY A 176 -11.56 8.62 18.91
N CYS A 177 -11.13 7.66 19.74
CA CYS A 177 -9.81 7.00 19.70
C CYS A 177 -9.33 6.54 18.31
N LEU A 178 -10.26 6.12 17.44
CA LEU A 178 -9.98 5.62 16.08
C LEU A 178 -10.26 6.66 14.98
N GLY A 179 -10.65 7.87 15.36
CA GLY A 179 -10.94 8.98 14.46
C GLY A 179 -9.81 10.01 14.41
N PRO A 180 -9.94 11.01 13.52
CA PRO A 180 -9.01 12.13 13.48
C PRO A 180 -9.16 13.01 14.73
N ASP A 181 -8.02 13.36 15.35
CA ASP A 181 -7.96 14.26 16.50
C ASP A 181 -6.81 15.27 16.33
N PRO A 182 -7.09 16.57 16.14
CA PRO A 182 -6.06 17.59 15.98
C PRO A 182 -5.24 17.83 17.27
N GLN A 183 -5.75 17.47 18.45
CA GLN A 183 -5.02 17.54 19.71
C GLN A 183 -4.08 16.34 19.89
N ARG A 184 -4.40 15.21 19.24
CA ARG A 184 -3.65 13.94 19.30
C ARG A 184 -3.33 13.39 17.89
N PRO A 185 -2.53 14.11 17.09
CA PRO A 185 -2.43 13.90 15.64
C PRO A 185 -1.67 12.63 15.23
N ALA A 186 -0.90 12.00 16.14
CA ALA A 186 -0.01 10.90 15.79
C ALA A 186 -0.74 9.72 15.15
N GLY A 187 -1.91 9.36 15.68
CA GLY A 187 -2.67 8.19 15.21
C GLY A 187 -3.13 8.34 13.76
N THR A 188 -3.56 9.53 13.36
CA THR A 188 -4.02 9.81 11.99
C THR A 188 -2.88 9.69 10.99
N SER A 189 -1.71 10.28 11.28
CA SER A 189 -0.53 10.16 10.40
C SER A 189 -0.02 8.73 10.31
N ILE A 190 0.06 8.00 11.43
CA ILE A 190 0.52 6.60 11.46
C ILE A 190 -0.45 5.71 10.68
N GLY A 191 -1.75 5.82 10.92
CA GLY A 191 -2.77 5.03 10.22
C GLY A 191 -2.79 5.32 8.72
N ARG A 192 -2.67 6.59 8.32
CA ARG A 192 -2.59 6.99 6.91
C ARG A 192 -1.32 6.47 6.24
N ALA A 193 -0.16 6.61 6.89
CA ALA A 193 1.10 6.06 6.38
C ALA A 193 1.03 4.55 6.20
N LEU A 194 0.41 3.84 7.15
CA LEU A 194 0.19 2.41 7.06
C LEU A 194 -0.69 2.03 5.87
N ARG A 195 -1.75 2.81 5.60
CA ARG A 195 -2.58 2.62 4.41
C ARG A 195 -1.80 2.86 3.12
N LEU A 196 -0.97 3.90 3.06
CA LEU A 196 -0.10 4.17 1.92
C LEU A 196 0.87 3.01 1.67
N LEU A 197 1.45 2.40 2.71
CA LEU A 197 2.29 1.21 2.57
C LEU A 197 1.50 0.02 1.99
N GLN A 198 0.31 -0.24 2.51
CA GLN A 198 -0.56 -1.30 2.01
C GLN A 198 -0.90 -1.12 0.52
N GLN A 199 -1.18 0.11 0.08
CA GLN A 199 -1.49 0.42 -1.32
C GLN A 199 -0.24 0.41 -2.21
N ASN A 200 0.74 1.26 -1.88
CA ASN A 200 1.88 1.55 -2.74
C ASN A 200 2.91 0.43 -2.76
N VAL A 201 3.06 -0.31 -1.65
CA VAL A 201 4.02 -1.41 -1.53
C VAL A 201 3.31 -2.75 -1.68
N GLY A 202 2.20 -2.93 -0.95
CA GLY A 202 1.40 -4.16 -0.94
C GLY A 202 0.48 -4.35 -2.15
N GLY A 203 0.21 -3.29 -2.92
CA GLY A 203 -0.64 -3.36 -4.12
C GLY A 203 -2.15 -3.33 -3.81
N ALA A 204 -2.57 -2.93 -2.61
CA ALA A 204 -3.96 -2.93 -2.16
C ALA A 204 -4.84 -1.81 -2.75
N LEU A 205 -4.72 -1.56 -4.05
CA LEU A 205 -5.57 -0.64 -4.80
C LEU A 205 -6.98 -1.22 -4.95
N PRO A 206 -8.05 -0.41 -4.76
CA PRO A 206 -9.43 -0.85 -4.99
C PRO A 206 -9.62 -1.45 -6.38
N GLY A 207 -10.29 -2.60 -6.47
CA GLY A 207 -10.55 -3.32 -7.73
C GLY A 207 -9.36 -4.09 -8.29
N VAL A 208 -8.17 -3.96 -7.71
CA VAL A 208 -6.96 -4.70 -8.12
C VAL A 208 -6.49 -5.62 -7.00
N GLY A 209 -6.01 -5.06 -5.89
CA GLY A 209 -5.53 -5.81 -4.73
C GLY A 209 -6.47 -5.79 -3.53
N SER A 210 -7.51 -4.96 -3.57
CA SER A 210 -8.57 -4.87 -2.55
C SER A 210 -9.93 -4.96 -3.23
N VAL A 211 -10.72 -5.98 -2.87
CA VAL A 211 -12.07 -6.25 -3.41
C VAL A 211 -13.16 -6.10 -2.35
N GLY A 212 -12.91 -5.23 -1.37
CA GLY A 212 -13.82 -4.94 -0.28
C GLY A 212 -15.23 -4.53 -0.75
N VAL A 213 -16.27 -5.13 -0.15
CA VAL A 213 -17.67 -4.78 -0.38
C VAL A 213 -18.25 -4.00 0.79
N TYR A 214 -19.33 -3.24 0.57
CA TYR A 214 -20.03 -2.57 1.66
C TYR A 214 -20.86 -3.60 2.47
N GLY A 215 -20.60 -3.69 3.78
CA GLY A 215 -21.26 -4.63 4.69
C GLY A 215 -20.34 -5.75 5.20
N GLY A 216 -20.82 -6.56 6.13
CA GLY A 216 -20.09 -7.73 6.62
C GLY A 216 -20.20 -8.91 5.65
N ILE A 217 -19.14 -9.71 5.56
CA ILE A 217 -19.27 -11.08 5.03
C ILE A 217 -20.26 -11.79 5.96
N ARG A 218 -21.42 -12.22 5.43
CA ARG A 218 -22.32 -13.07 6.22
C ARG A 218 -21.54 -14.35 6.55
N THR A 219 -21.18 -14.50 7.82
CA THR A 219 -20.73 -15.76 8.41
C THR A 219 -21.89 -16.72 8.54
#